data_AF-A0A7Z9UR84-F1
#
_entry.id   AF-A0A7Z9UR84-F1
#
_cell.length_a   1.000
_cell.length_b   1.000
_cell.length_c   1.000
_cell.angle_alpha   90.00
_cell.angle_beta   90.00
_cell.angle_gamma   90.00
#
_symmetry.space_group_name_H-M   'P 1'
#
loop_
_entity.id
_entity.type
_entity.pdbx_description
1 polymer ?
#
loop_
_entity_poly.entity_id
_entity_poly.type
_entity_poly.pdbx_seq_one_letter_code
_entity_poly.pdbx_strand_id
1 'polypeptide(L)'
;NFSLEFDEELSEFIKIGDQEIYYISLSGGEKRKLNLAIMMALKDLLLLTDTNHSNLLFFDEVAENIDEDGIQGLYNLLLELKKTRQIFVITHNKHLKTLLDSSKRLTVEKKKGISKIWHK
;
A
#
# COMPACT_ATOMS: atom_id res chain seq x y z
N ASN A 1 7.85 11.53 -16.12
CA ASN A 1 8.22 12.27 -14.90
C ASN A 1 6.98 12.62 -14.12
N PHE A 2 6.80 11.99 -12.96
CA PHE A 2 5.79 12.36 -11.97
C PHE A 2 6.55 12.92 -10.77
N SER A 3 6.15 14.07 -10.22
CA SER A 3 6.71 14.60 -8.97
C SER A 3 5.61 15.06 -8.02
N LEU A 4 5.88 14.92 -6.73
CA LEU A 4 5.06 15.40 -5.63
C LEU A 4 6.00 16.14 -4.68
N GLU A 5 5.65 17.39 -4.37
CA GLU A 5 6.33 18.22 -3.39
C GLU A 5 5.31 18.74 -2.38
N PHE A 6 5.75 19.01 -1.16
CA PHE A 6 4.97 19.66 -0.13
C PHE A 6 5.71 20.92 0.32
N ASP A 7 4.99 22.01 0.51
CA ASP A 7 5.54 23.22 1.13
C ASP A 7 5.60 23.12 2.66
N GLU A 8 5.97 24.21 3.32
CA GLU A 8 6.07 24.29 4.79
C GLU A 8 4.70 24.18 5.49
N GLU A 9 3.60 24.43 4.77
CA GLU A 9 2.22 24.31 5.26
C GLU A 9 1.60 22.93 4.91
N LEU A 10 2.40 22.02 4.31
CA LEU A 10 1.97 20.72 3.78
C LEU A 10 0.97 20.82 2.62
N SER A 11 0.95 21.93 1.89
CA SER A 11 0.20 22.04 0.63
C SER A 11 0.86 21.20 -0.45
N GLU A 12 0.09 20.39 -1.15
CA GLU A 12 0.63 19.52 -2.20
C GLU A 12 0.85 20.26 -3.53
N PHE A 13 1.95 19.92 -4.19
CA PHE A 13 2.23 20.33 -5.55
C PHE A 13 2.60 19.10 -6.39
N ILE A 14 1.76 18.79 -7.39
CA ILE A 14 1.90 17.56 -8.20
C ILE A 14 2.14 17.94 -9.67
N LYS A 15 3.18 17.36 -10.28
CA LYS A 15 3.48 17.51 -11.71
C LYS A 15 3.50 16.19 -12.46
N ILE A 16 2.96 16.19 -13.68
CA ILE A 16 3.12 15.13 -14.68
C ILE A 16 3.71 15.75 -15.94
N GLY A 17 4.98 15.44 -16.24
CA GLY A 17 5.75 16.15 -17.25
C GLY A 17 5.89 17.62 -16.86
N ASP A 18 5.45 18.53 -17.72
CA ASP A 18 5.45 19.98 -17.48
C ASP A 18 4.10 20.51 -16.97
N GLN A 19 3.11 19.63 -16.78
CA GLN A 19 1.77 20.02 -16.34
C GLN A 19 1.62 19.85 -14.83
N GLU A 20 1.19 20.92 -14.17
CA GLU A 20 0.69 20.87 -12.80
C GLU A 20 -0.72 20.27 -12.81
N ILE A 21 -0.96 19.35 -11.88
CA ILE A 21 -2.25 18.69 -11.70
C ILE A 21 -2.66 18.74 -10.24
N TYR A 22 -3.96 18.67 -9.99
CA TYR A 22 -4.48 18.61 -8.63
C TYR A 22 -4.68 17.16 -8.19
N TYR A 23 -4.48 16.87 -6.91
CA TYR A 23 -4.75 15.54 -6.37
C TYR A 23 -6.16 15.07 -6.72
N ILE A 24 -7.15 15.98 -6.68
CA ILE A 24 -8.55 15.66 -6.96
C ILE A 24 -8.78 15.16 -8.39
N SER A 25 -7.97 15.58 -9.37
CA SER A 25 -8.11 15.16 -10.78
C SER A 25 -7.53 13.77 -11.07
N LEU A 26 -6.78 13.17 -10.14
CA LEU A 26 -6.24 11.82 -10.29
C LEU A 26 -7.35 10.75 -10.28
N SER A 27 -7.15 9.69 -11.04
CA SER A 27 -7.96 8.47 -10.97
C SER A 27 -7.83 7.80 -9.60
N GLY A 28 -8.77 6.91 -9.26
CA GLY A 28 -8.75 6.20 -7.98
C GLY A 28 -7.46 5.39 -7.75
N GLY A 29 -6.96 4.73 -8.80
CA GLY A 29 -5.70 3.97 -8.75
C GLY A 29 -4.47 4.86 -8.59
N GLU A 30 -4.42 6.00 -9.27
CA GLU A 30 -3.32 6.97 -9.10
C GLU A 30 -3.29 7.55 -7.69
N LYS A 31 -4.46 7.95 -7.15
CA LYS A 31 -4.58 8.39 -5.75
C LYS A 31 -4.07 7.32 -4.79
N ARG A 32 -4.41 6.05 -5.01
CA ARG A 32 -3.95 4.92 -4.16
C ARG A 32 -2.43 4.77 -4.22
N LYS A 33 -1.83 4.79 -5.41
CA LYS A 33 -0.37 4.71 -5.61
C LYS A 33 0.35 5.87 -4.93
N LEU A 34 -0.17 7.09 -5.08
CA LEU A 34 0.40 8.29 -4.46
C LEU A 34 0.32 8.23 -2.93
N ASN A 35 -0.84 7.90 -2.38
CA ASN A 35 -1.04 7.77 -0.94
C ASN A 35 -0.14 6.70 -0.32
N LEU A 36 0.07 5.58 -1.02
CA LEU A 36 1.01 4.55 -0.60
C LEU A 36 2.44 5.10 -0.54
N ALA A 37 2.89 5.83 -1.56
CA ALA A 37 4.22 6.44 -1.57
C ALA A 37 4.40 7.46 -0.42
N ILE A 38 3.41 8.33 -0.19
CA ILE A 38 3.41 9.29 0.91
C ILE A 38 3.46 8.57 2.26
N MET A 39 2.62 7.56 2.46
CA MET A 39 2.60 6.78 3.70
C MET A 39 3.96 6.13 3.98
N MET A 40 4.61 5.60 2.94
CA MET A 40 5.96 5.02 3.07
C MET A 40 7.00 6.08 3.46
N ALA A 41 6.98 7.25 2.82
CA ALA A 41 7.89 8.34 3.13
C ALA A 41 7.70 8.87 4.56
N LEU A 42 6.46 9.07 4.99
CA LEU A 42 6.13 9.50 6.36
C LEU A 42 6.54 8.43 7.39
N LYS A 43 6.31 7.16 7.08
CA LYS A 43 6.76 6.06 7.93
C LYS A 43 8.28 6.09 8.07
N ASP A 44 9.03 6.26 6.97
CA ASP A 44 10.49 6.34 7.04
C ASP A 44 10.97 7.59 7.80
N LEU A 45 10.27 8.73 7.69
CA LEU A 45 10.53 9.93 8.51
C LEU A 45 10.35 9.65 10.01
N LEU A 46 9.28 8.96 10.40
CA LEU A 46 9.05 8.54 11.79
C LEU A 46 10.11 7.55 12.29
N LEU A 47 10.74 6.80 11.39
CA LEU A 47 11.87 5.93 11.75
C LEU A 47 13.15 6.70 12.11
N LEU A 48 13.25 7.98 11.72
CA LEU A 48 14.41 8.80 12.04
C LEU A 48 14.31 9.47 13.43
N THR A 49 13.09 9.60 13.96
CA THR A 49 12.82 10.39 15.18
C THR A 49 12.60 9.56 16.43
N ASP A 50 12.39 8.25 16.30
CA ASP A 50 12.09 7.35 17.42
C ASP A 50 13.09 6.17 17.43
N THR A 51 13.38 5.58 18.59
CA THR A 51 14.27 4.42 18.71
C THR A 51 13.52 3.12 18.94
N ASN A 52 12.21 3.19 19.22
CA ASN A 52 11.36 2.03 19.51
C ASN A 52 10.30 1.84 18.41
N HIS A 53 10.68 1.18 17.32
CA HIS A 53 9.72 0.92 16.23
C HIS A 53 9.09 -0.46 16.34
N SER A 54 7.76 -0.50 16.22
CA SER A 54 7.04 -1.74 15.96
C SER A 54 7.52 -2.35 14.64
N ASN A 55 7.86 -3.64 14.64
CA ASN A 55 8.24 -4.37 13.44
C ASN A 55 7.04 -4.91 12.65
N LEU A 56 5.82 -4.46 12.96
CA LEU A 56 4.58 -4.91 12.34
C LEU A 56 4.03 -3.87 11.36
N LEU A 57 3.57 -4.33 10.18
CA LEU A 57 2.85 -3.51 9.21
C LEU A 57 1.55 -4.22 8.77
N PHE A 58 0.46 -3.45 8.68
CA PHE A 58 -0.84 -3.93 8.19
C PHE A 58 -1.23 -3.17 6.94
N PHE A 59 -1.55 -3.90 5.87
CA PHE A 59 -2.06 -3.36 4.63
C PHE A 59 -3.48 -3.87 4.42
N ASP A 60 -4.47 -2.96 4.53
CA ASP A 60 -5.88 -3.29 4.34
C ASP A 60 -6.39 -2.89 2.94
N GLU A 61 -6.77 -3.90 2.17
CA GLU A 61 -7.30 -3.79 0.80
C GLU A 61 -6.52 -2.87 -0.15
N VAL A 62 -5.20 -2.77 0.06
CA VAL A 62 -4.34 -1.79 -0.62
C VAL A 62 -4.18 -2.01 -2.12
N ALA A 63 -4.61 -3.17 -2.63
CA ALA A 63 -4.60 -3.51 -4.05
C ALA A 63 -5.93 -3.22 -4.76
N GLU A 64 -6.95 -2.70 -4.07
CA GLU A 64 -8.20 -2.29 -4.72
C GLU A 64 -7.98 -1.11 -5.68
N ASN A 65 -8.60 -1.20 -6.85
CA ASN A 65 -8.57 -0.17 -7.89
C ASN A 65 -7.16 0.16 -8.44
N ILE A 66 -6.20 -0.75 -8.28
CA ILE A 66 -4.87 -0.71 -8.90
C ILE A 66 -4.83 -1.70 -10.08
N ASP A 67 -4.16 -1.31 -11.16
CA ASP A 67 -3.88 -2.15 -12.33
C ASP A 67 -2.87 -3.29 -12.01
N GLU A 68 -2.72 -4.25 -12.91
CA GLU A 68 -1.80 -5.38 -12.70
C GLU A 68 -0.35 -4.92 -12.50
N ASP A 69 0.11 -3.94 -13.28
CA ASP A 69 1.44 -3.35 -13.14
C ASP A 69 1.64 -2.70 -11.76
N GLY A 70 0.65 -1.97 -11.26
CA GLY A 70 0.69 -1.40 -9.92
C GLY A 70 0.62 -2.45 -8.81
N ILE A 71 -0.10 -3.56 -9.01
CA ILE A 71 -0.10 -4.70 -8.08
C ILE A 71 1.28 -5.37 -8.06
N GLN A 72 1.96 -5.50 -9.20
CA GLN A 72 3.32 -6.01 -9.27
C GLN A 72 4.30 -5.09 -8.52
N GLY A 73 4.16 -3.77 -8.67
CA GLY A 73 4.92 -2.78 -7.90
C GLY A 73 4.69 -2.90 -6.39
N LEU A 74 3.42 -3.03 -5.97
CA LEU A 74 3.04 -3.26 -4.58
C LEU A 74 3.66 -4.56 -4.05
N TYR A 75 3.62 -5.66 -4.82
CA TYR A 75 4.22 -6.92 -4.43
C TYR A 75 5.73 -6.78 -4.19
N ASN A 76 6.45 -6.09 -5.08
CA ASN A 76 7.88 -5.82 -4.91
C ASN A 76 8.15 -5.00 -3.64
N LEU A 77 7.33 -3.97 -3.36
CA LEU A 77 7.41 -3.19 -2.13
C LEU A 77 7.23 -4.07 -0.88
N LEU A 78 6.22 -4.95 -0.89
CA LEU A 78 5.96 -5.86 0.23
C LEU A 78 7.15 -6.81 0.48
N LEU A 79 7.81 -7.30 -0.59
CA LEU A 79 9.02 -8.12 -0.46
C LEU A 79 10.19 -7.35 0.18
N GLU A 80 10.40 -6.09 -0.20
CA GLU A 80 11.44 -5.24 0.40
C GLU A 80 11.16 -4.98 1.87
N LEU A 81 9.92 -4.63 2.23
CA LEU A 81 9.53 -4.38 3.61
C LEU A 81 9.65 -5.64 4.49
N LYS A 82 9.36 -6.82 3.92
CA LYS A 82 9.42 -8.11 4.63
C LYS A 82 10.82 -8.44 5.14
N LYS A 83 11.88 -7.85 4.55
CA LYS A 83 13.27 -8.07 4.99
C LYS A 83 13.51 -7.62 6.43
N THR A 84 12.75 -6.62 6.91
CA THR A 84 12.95 -6.02 8.25
C THR A 84 11.69 -6.00 9.11
N ARG A 85 10.52 -6.31 8.53
CA ARG A 85 9.21 -6.20 9.18
C ARG A 85 8.37 -7.46 8.96
N GLN A 86 7.53 -7.79 9.92
CA GLN A 86 6.43 -8.72 9.73
C GLN A 86 5.23 -7.99 9.14
N ILE A 87 4.72 -8.50 8.02
CA ILE A 87 3.66 -7.85 7.25
C ILE A 87 2.40 -8.70 7.27
N PHE A 88 1.27 -8.04 7.52
CA PHE A 88 -0.06 -8.58 7.33
C PHE A 88 -0.73 -7.86 6.17
N VAL A 89 -1.24 -8.63 5.21
CA VAL A 89 -1.98 -8.12 4.05
C VAL A 89 -3.38 -8.69 4.09
N ILE A 90 -4.38 -7.82 4.13
CA ILE A 90 -5.79 -8.17 4.03
C ILE A 90 -6.22 -7.85 2.61
N THR A 91 -6.67 -8.87 1.87
CA THR A 91 -7.13 -8.65 0.49
C THR A 91 -8.07 -9.72 -0.02
N HIS A 92 -9.02 -9.31 -0.86
CA HIS A 92 -9.79 -10.20 -1.72
C HIS A 92 -9.30 -10.21 -3.19
N ASN A 93 -8.29 -9.40 -3.53
CA ASN A 93 -7.74 -9.31 -4.89
C ASN A 93 -7.08 -10.63 -5.32
N LYS A 94 -7.59 -11.23 -6.40
CA LYS A 94 -7.13 -12.55 -6.88
C LYS A 94 -5.67 -12.54 -7.36
N HIS A 95 -5.26 -11.49 -8.08
CA HIS A 95 -3.92 -11.39 -8.63
C HIS A 95 -2.86 -11.27 -7.52
N LEU A 96 -3.09 -10.38 -6.56
CA LEU A 96 -2.20 -10.24 -5.39
C LEU A 96 -2.14 -11.54 -4.56
N LYS A 97 -3.27 -12.24 -4.39
CA LYS A 97 -3.30 -13.55 -3.72
C LYS A 97 -2.40 -14.58 -4.41
N THR A 98 -2.41 -14.61 -5.75
CA THR A 98 -1.53 -15.49 -6.54
C THR A 98 -0.06 -15.13 -6.37
N LEU A 99 0.29 -13.84 -6.38
CA LEU A 99 1.66 -13.39 -6.13
C LEU A 99 2.15 -13.78 -4.72
N LEU A 100 1.25 -13.73 -3.73
CA LEU A 100 1.53 -14.06 -2.34
C LEU A 100 1.32 -15.54 -1.99
N ASP A 101 1.25 -16.45 -2.97
CA ASP A 101 0.87 -17.85 -2.69
C ASP A 101 1.87 -18.63 -1.84
N SER A 102 3.14 -18.21 -1.84
CA SER A 102 4.19 -18.74 -0.94
C SER A 102 4.08 -18.25 0.51
N SER A 103 3.18 -17.30 0.80
CA SER A 103 3.01 -16.73 2.13
C SER A 103 1.95 -17.48 2.95
N LYS A 104 2.14 -17.52 4.28
CA LYS A 104 1.13 -18.09 5.20
C LYS A 104 -0.20 -17.37 5.01
N ARG A 105 -1.30 -18.12 4.94
CA ARG A 105 -2.63 -17.59 4.60
C ARG A 105 -3.66 -17.95 5.67
N LEU A 106 -4.27 -16.92 6.24
CA LEU A 106 -5.54 -17.05 6.97
C LEU A 106 -6.67 -16.75 5.99
N THR A 107 -7.56 -17.72 5.79
CA THR A 107 -8.73 -17.57 4.93
C THR A 107 -9.93 -17.21 5.80
N VAL A 108 -10.63 -16.15 5.40
CA VAL A 108 -11.90 -15.73 6.02
C VAL A 108 -13.01 -15.88 5.00
N GLU A 109 -14.10 -16.56 5.38
CA GLU A 109 -15.29 -16.72 4.53
C GLU A 109 -16.56 -16.42 5.34
N LYS A 110 -17.47 -15.62 4.77
CA LYS A 110 -18.78 -15.32 5.36
C LYS A 110 -19.86 -16.15 4.68
N LYS A 111 -20.60 -16.96 5.46
CA LYS A 111 -21.75 -17.75 4.99
C LYS A 111 -22.94 -17.54 5.92
N LYS A 112 -24.09 -17.13 5.36
CA LYS A 112 -25.34 -16.89 6.09
C LYS A 112 -25.15 -16.00 7.33
N GLY A 113 -24.41 -14.90 7.18
CA GLY A 113 -24.15 -13.94 8.26
C GLY A 113 -23.03 -14.33 9.24
N ILE A 114 -22.50 -15.56 9.18
CA ILE A 114 -21.45 -16.04 10.08
C ILE A 114 -20.10 -16.09 9.34
N SER A 115 -19.07 -15.49 9.93
CA SER A 115 -17.70 -15.56 9.42
C SER A 115 -16.96 -16.77 10.01
N LYS A 116 -16.23 -17.49 9.16
CA LYS A 116 -15.35 -18.60 9.54
C LYS A 116 -13.92 -18.26 9.13
N ILE A 117 -12.96 -18.61 9.99
CA ILE A 117 -11.53 -18.37 9.78
C ILE A 117 -10.77 -19.69 9.89
N TRP A 118 -9.86 -19.96 8.96
CA TRP A 118 -8.97 -21.12 9.03
C TRP A 118 -7.66 -20.86 8.29
N HIS A 119 -6.63 -21.64 8.61
CA HIS A 119 -5.35 -21.71 7.91
C HIS A 119 -5.35 -22.94 7.00
N LYS A 120 -4.78 -22.84 5.80
CA LYS A 120 -4.51 -24.01 4.94
C LYS A 120 -3.10 -24.53 5.20
#